data_AF-A0A645JY67-F1
#
_entry.id   AF-A0A645JY67-F1
#
_cell.length_a   1.000
_cell.length_b   1.000
_cell.length_c   1.000
_cell.angle_alpha   90.00
_cell.angle_beta   90.00
_cell.angle_gamma   90.00
#
_symmetry.space_group_name_H-M   'P 1'
#
loop_
_entity.id
_entity.type
_entity.pdbx_description
1 polymer ?
#
loop_
_entity_poly.entity_id
_entity_poly.type
_entity_poly.pdbx_seq_one_letter_code
_entity_poly.pdbx_strand_id
1 'polypeptide(L)'
;MRDEVPYCPDCGGVIKPDVVFFGEELDGDQLDRAFHDFEATDLLLLLGTSLTVPPAANLPMATQWSGGAIVIVNAQPTGLDDAASCRFADLEGFFQTLRAWLE
;
A
#
# COMPACT_ATOMS: atom_id res chain seq x y z
N MET A 1 -16.25 22.26 -0.04
CA MET A 1 -15.61 22.04 1.28
C MET A 1 -15.79 23.35 2.03
N ARG A 2 -16.39 23.37 3.23
CA ARG A 2 -16.41 24.60 4.03
C ARG A 2 -15.02 24.75 4.65
N ASP A 3 -14.40 25.92 4.51
CA ASP A 3 -13.05 26.22 5.04
C ASP A 3 -13.03 26.39 6.58
N GLU A 4 -13.90 25.66 7.29
CA GLU A 4 -14.07 25.77 8.73
C GLU A 4 -13.33 24.63 9.43
N VAL A 5 -12.49 24.98 10.42
CA VAL A 5 -11.76 24.00 11.25
C VAL A 5 -12.75 23.31 12.20
N PRO A 6 -12.79 21.96 12.25
CA PRO A 6 -13.67 21.23 13.15
C PRO A 6 -13.14 21.27 14.59
N TYR A 7 -14.04 21.50 15.55
CA TYR A 7 -13.74 21.51 16.98
C TYR A 7 -14.61 20.49 17.73
N CYS A 8 -14.06 19.90 18.79
CA CYS A 8 -14.77 18.97 19.65
C CYS A 8 -15.85 19.71 20.46
N PRO A 9 -17.12 19.25 20.45
CA PRO A 9 -18.20 19.90 21.18
C PRO A 9 -18.05 19.80 22.71
N ASP A 10 -17.32 18.80 23.20
CA ASP A 10 -17.18 18.54 24.65
C ASP A 10 -16.00 19.29 25.28
N CYS A 11 -14.87 19.39 24.57
CA CYS A 11 -13.64 20.00 25.10
C CYS A 11 -13.13 21.23 24.35
N GLY A 12 -13.72 21.56 23.19
CA GLY A 12 -13.32 22.68 22.35
C GLY A 12 -11.99 22.52 21.62
N GLY A 13 -11.34 21.34 21.70
CA GLY A 13 -10.08 21.05 21.00
C GLY A 13 -10.26 20.90 19.48
N VAL A 14 -9.18 21.13 18.71
CA VAL A 14 -9.17 20.92 17.25
C VAL A 14 -9.24 19.43 16.95
N ILE A 15 -10.14 19.02 16.04
CA ILE A 15 -10.25 17.63 15.61
C ILE A 15 -9.25 17.38 14.47
N LYS A 16 -8.30 16.46 14.71
CA LYS A 16 -7.42 15.91 13.66
C LYS A 16 -8.12 14.72 12.99
N PRO A 17 -8.11 14.60 11.65
CA PRO A 17 -8.54 13.37 11.00
C PRO A 17 -7.68 12.18 11.46
N ASP A 18 -8.31 11.01 11.54
CA ASP A 18 -7.65 9.76 11.90
C ASP A 18 -6.84 9.22 10.70
N VAL A 19 -5.75 9.91 10.40
CA VAL A 19 -4.78 9.59 9.35
C VAL A 19 -3.38 9.88 9.87
N VAL A 20 -2.40 9.18 9.30
CA VAL A 20 -0.98 9.41 9.60
C VAL A 20 -0.44 10.48 8.65
N PHE A 21 0.03 11.58 9.23
CA PHE A 21 0.76 12.62 8.51
C PHE A 21 2.24 12.29 8.38
N PHE A 22 2.94 12.95 7.47
CA PHE A 22 4.39 12.83 7.39
C PHE A 22 5.06 13.24 8.70
N GLY A 23 5.94 12.39 9.21
CA GLY A 23 6.64 12.59 10.48
C GLY A 23 5.89 12.04 11.70
N GLU A 24 4.67 11.54 11.54
CA GLU A 24 3.99 10.76 12.58
C GLU A 24 4.40 9.29 12.50
N GLU A 25 4.42 8.64 13.67
CA GLU A 25 4.64 7.21 13.77
C GLU A 25 3.39 6.45 13.32
N LEU A 26 3.61 5.32 12.65
CA LEU A 26 2.54 4.35 12.41
C LEU A 26 2.32 3.50 13.67
N ASP A 27 1.12 2.92 13.76
CA ASP A 27 0.83 1.92 14.78
C ASP A 27 1.75 0.70 14.60
N GLY A 28 2.56 0.43 15.63
CA GLY A 28 3.56 -0.64 15.61
C GLY A 28 2.94 -2.03 15.49
N ASP A 29 1.81 -2.29 16.17
CA ASP A 29 1.13 -3.59 16.11
C ASP A 29 0.56 -3.84 14.71
N GLN A 30 0.06 -2.80 14.05
CA GLN A 30 -0.41 -2.92 12.66
C GLN A 30 0.75 -3.17 11.69
N LEU A 31 1.89 -2.49 11.91
CA LEU A 31 3.06 -2.67 11.07
C LEU A 31 3.66 -4.08 11.20
N ASP A 32 3.74 -4.60 12.42
CA ASP A 32 4.24 -5.95 12.69
C ASP A 32 3.35 -7.02 12.05
N ARG A 33 2.02 -6.85 12.15
CA ARG A 33 1.06 -7.74 11.47
C ARG A 33 1.23 -7.69 9.95
N ALA A 34 1.34 -6.48 9.39
CA ALA A 34 1.55 -6.32 7.96
C ALA A 34 2.84 -6.99 7.49
N PHE A 35 3.93 -6.88 8.28
CA PHE A 35 5.18 -7.56 7.96
C PHE A 35 5.00 -9.08 7.92
N HIS A 36 4.33 -9.67 8.92
CA HIS A 36 4.07 -11.11 8.97
C HIS A 36 3.20 -11.60 7.81
N ASP A 37 2.15 -10.85 7.45
CA ASP A 37 1.26 -11.18 6.34
C ASP A 37 2.03 -11.17 5.01
N PHE A 38 2.91 -10.18 4.80
CA PHE A 38 3.75 -10.10 3.61
C PHE A 38 4.80 -11.22 3.57
N GLU A 39 5.41 -11.55 4.70
CA GLU A 39 6.39 -12.62 4.82
C GLU A 39 5.80 -13.99 4.46
N ALA A 40 4.54 -14.24 4.84
CA ALA A 40 3.83 -15.51 4.61
C ALA A 40 3.14 -15.61 3.23
N THR A 41 3.23 -14.57 2.39
CA THR A 41 2.50 -14.50 1.12
C THR A 41 3.26 -15.18 -0.03
N ASP A 42 2.60 -16.10 -0.73
CA ASP A 42 3.16 -16.77 -1.92
C ASP A 42 3.07 -15.90 -3.20
N LEU A 43 2.11 -14.98 -3.27
CA LEU A 43 1.89 -14.06 -4.39
C LEU A 43 1.39 -12.69 -3.90
N LEU A 44 2.18 -11.64 -4.14
CA LEU A 44 1.85 -10.25 -3.78
C LEU A 44 1.49 -9.43 -5.02
N LEU A 45 0.30 -8.82 -5.00
CA LEU A 45 -0.14 -7.84 -6.01
C LEU A 45 0.03 -6.42 -5.48
N LEU A 46 0.91 -5.65 -6.11
CA LEU A 46 1.13 -4.24 -5.82
C LEU A 46 0.38 -3.38 -6.84
N LEU A 47 -0.64 -2.66 -6.38
CA LEU A 47 -1.60 -1.96 -7.24
C LEU A 47 -1.54 -0.45 -6.99
N GLY A 48 -1.15 0.33 -8.00
CA GLY A 48 -1.21 1.79 -7.96
C GLY A 48 -0.32 2.45 -6.90
N THR A 49 0.84 1.87 -6.60
CA THR A 49 1.80 2.40 -5.63
C THR A 49 3.16 2.64 -6.26
N SER A 50 3.79 3.77 -5.93
CA SER A 50 5.15 4.11 -6.36
C SER A 50 6.24 3.40 -5.55
N LEU A 51 5.89 2.85 -4.38
CA LEU A 51 6.82 2.27 -3.40
C LEU A 51 7.92 3.25 -2.95
N THR A 52 7.56 4.52 -2.68
CA THR A 52 8.52 5.57 -2.28
C THR A 52 8.37 6.05 -0.85
N VAL A 53 7.34 5.61 -0.11
CA VAL A 53 7.04 6.11 1.24
C VAL A 53 7.28 5.01 2.28
N PRO A 54 8.39 5.07 3.04
CA PRO A 54 8.63 4.17 4.15
C PRO A 54 7.67 4.43 5.33
N PRO A 55 7.41 3.41 6.17
CA PRO A 55 7.91 2.03 6.08
C PRO A 55 7.12 1.14 5.11
N ALA A 56 5.93 1.56 4.66
CA ALA A 56 5.06 0.74 3.81
C ALA A 56 5.73 0.27 2.50
N ALA A 57 6.57 1.12 1.89
CA ALA A 57 7.35 0.78 0.70
C ALA A 57 8.32 -0.39 0.89
N ASN A 58 8.70 -0.73 2.14
CA ASN A 58 9.64 -1.79 2.44
C ASN A 58 8.96 -3.14 2.69
N LEU A 59 7.65 -3.16 3.00
CA LEU A 59 6.91 -4.40 3.27
C LEU A 59 7.02 -5.44 2.13
N PRO A 60 6.95 -5.07 0.84
CA PRO A 60 7.11 -6.03 -0.26
C PRO A 60 8.43 -6.80 -0.25
N MET A 61 9.49 -6.26 0.37
CA MET A 61 10.77 -6.95 0.48
C MET A 61 10.67 -8.22 1.31
N ALA A 62 9.77 -8.25 2.32
CA ALA A 62 9.52 -9.45 3.12
C ALA A 62 9.02 -10.60 2.24
N THR A 63 8.04 -10.33 1.37
CA THR A 63 7.56 -11.32 0.39
C THR A 63 8.66 -11.77 -0.57
N GLN A 64 9.44 -10.83 -1.11
CA GLN A 64 10.54 -11.15 -2.02
C GLN A 64 11.57 -12.09 -1.38
N TRP A 65 11.96 -11.81 -0.13
CA TRP A 65 12.95 -12.61 0.59
C TRP A 65 12.43 -13.97 1.03
N SER A 66 11.13 -14.10 1.31
CA SER A 66 10.48 -15.38 1.55
C SER A 66 10.28 -16.22 0.28
N GLY A 67 10.58 -15.66 -0.90
CA GLY A 67 10.46 -16.35 -2.19
C GLY A 67 9.06 -16.27 -2.82
N GLY A 68 8.18 -15.40 -2.30
CA GLY A 68 6.88 -15.11 -2.89
C GLY A 68 7.02 -14.36 -4.22
N ALA A 69 6.10 -14.63 -5.15
CA ALA A 69 6.05 -13.96 -6.44
C ALA A 69 5.48 -12.54 -6.28
N ILE A 70 5.99 -11.58 -7.05
CA ILE A 70 5.55 -10.19 -7.01
C ILE A 70 4.99 -9.77 -8.37
N VAL A 71 3.78 -9.22 -8.37
CA VAL A 71 3.16 -8.62 -9.55
C VAL A 71 2.94 -7.14 -9.27
N ILE A 72 3.39 -6.29 -10.18
CA ILE A 72 3.24 -4.83 -10.07
C ILE A 72 2.30 -4.32 -11.16
N VAL A 73 1.29 -3.58 -10.76
CA VAL A 73 0.37 -2.86 -11.64
C VAL A 73 0.47 -1.37 -11.31
N ASN A 74 1.34 -0.66 -12.02
CA ASN A 74 1.57 0.76 -11.80
C ASN A 74 2.01 1.46 -13.09
N ALA A 75 1.46 2.64 -13.37
CA ALA A 75 1.76 3.38 -14.59
C ALA A 75 3.19 3.95 -14.62
N GLN A 76 3.78 4.20 -13.45
CA GLN A 76 5.14 4.69 -13.29
C GLN A 76 6.09 3.58 -12.83
N PRO A 77 7.40 3.70 -13.11
CA PRO A 77 8.40 2.81 -12.54
C PRO A 77 8.38 2.81 -11.01
N THR A 78 8.71 1.68 -10.41
CA THR A 78 8.85 1.48 -8.97
C THR A 78 10.24 0.98 -8.61
N GLY A 79 10.63 1.15 -7.34
CA GLY A 79 11.93 0.65 -6.84
C GLY A 79 12.05 -0.88 -6.85
N LEU A 80 10.97 -1.62 -7.08
CA LEU A 80 10.91 -3.09 -7.02
C LEU A 80 10.69 -3.73 -8.40
N ASP A 81 10.72 -2.95 -9.47
CA ASP A 81 10.41 -3.40 -10.83
C ASP A 81 11.30 -4.57 -11.28
N ASP A 82 12.58 -4.56 -10.92
CA ASP A 82 13.55 -5.61 -11.30
C ASP A 82 13.29 -6.95 -10.59
N ALA A 83 12.61 -6.92 -9.44
CA ALA A 83 12.24 -8.13 -8.68
C ALA A 83 10.85 -8.66 -9.05
N ALA A 84 10.06 -7.91 -9.83
CA ALA A 84 8.70 -8.29 -10.18
C ALA A 84 8.68 -9.43 -11.21
N SER A 85 7.86 -10.45 -10.95
CA SER A 85 7.60 -11.54 -11.88
C SER A 85 6.80 -11.06 -13.10
N CYS A 86 5.86 -10.14 -12.91
CA CYS A 86 5.09 -9.50 -13.99
C CYS A 86 4.85 -8.03 -13.69
N ARG A 87 4.78 -7.22 -14.76
CA ARG A 87 4.52 -5.77 -14.67
C ARG A 87 3.45 -5.34 -15.66
N PHE A 88 2.52 -4.52 -15.19
CA PHE A 88 1.43 -3.93 -15.96
C PHE A 88 1.35 -2.44 -15.68
N ALA A 89 0.98 -1.64 -16.67
CA ALA A 89 0.94 -0.18 -16.55
C ALA A 89 -0.46 0.38 -16.22
N ASP A 90 -1.51 -0.40 -16.45
CA ASP A 90 -2.89 0.07 -16.36
C ASP A 90 -3.72 -0.82 -15.43
N LEU A 91 -4.27 -0.21 -14.37
CA LEU A 91 -5.11 -0.90 -13.40
C LEU A 91 -6.44 -1.32 -14.01
N GLU A 92 -7.04 -0.47 -14.85
CA GLU A 92 -8.36 -0.78 -15.42
C GLU A 92 -8.27 -1.99 -16.35
N GLY A 93 -7.36 -1.95 -17.33
CA GLY A 93 -7.12 -3.05 -18.25
C GLY A 93 -6.67 -4.34 -17.55
N PHE A 94 -5.86 -4.23 -16.50
CA PHE A 94 -5.47 -5.38 -15.68
C PHE A 94 -6.70 -6.05 -15.04
N PHE A 95 -7.56 -5.28 -14.37
CA PHE A 95 -8.75 -5.83 -13.73
C PHE A 95 -9.81 -6.33 -14.72
N GLN A 96 -9.95 -5.70 -15.88
CA GLN A 96 -10.83 -6.20 -16.94
C GLN A 96 -10.37 -7.58 -17.44
N THR A 97 -9.07 -7.74 -17.67
CA THR A 97 -8.48 -9.02 -18.10
C THR A 97 -8.61 -10.07 -17.02
N LEU A 98 -8.33 -9.71 -15.76
CA LEU A 98 -8.44 -10.62 -14.62
C LEU A 98 -9.88 -11.11 -14.42
N ARG A 99 -10.87 -10.23 -14.54
CA ARG A 99 -12.29 -10.62 -14.46
C ARG A 99 -12.68 -11.62 -15.53
N ALA A 100 -12.28 -11.38 -16.78
CA ALA A 100 -12.56 -12.28 -17.89
C ALA A 100 -11.93 -13.68 -17.72
N TRP A 101 -10.91 -13.82 -16.87
CA TRP A 101 -10.28 -15.09 -16.56
C TRP A 101 -10.89 -15.79 -15.34
N LEU A 102 -11.48 -15.04 -14.41
CA LEU A 102 -12.12 -15.56 -13.20
C LEU A 102 -13.57 -16.02 -13.42
N GLU A 103 -14.22 -15.53 -14.48
CA GLU A 103 -15.56 -15.95 -14.95
C GLU A 103 -15.49 -17.16 -15.89
#